data_AF-A0A1B9F1H3-F1
#
_entry.id   AF-A0A1B9F1H3-F1
#
_cell.length_a   1.000
_cell.length_b   1.000
_cell.length_c   1.000
_cell.angle_alpha   90.00
_cell.angle_beta   90.00
_cell.angle_gamma   90.00
#
_symmetry.space_group_name_H-M   'P 1'
#
loop_
_entity.id
_entity.type
_entity.pdbx_description
1 polymer ?
#
loop_
_entity_poly.entity_id
_entity_poly.type
_entity_poly.pdbx_seq_one_letter_code
_entity_poly.pdbx_strand_id
1 'polypeptide(L)'
;MNDLPESPVGPVGSGDSGDSEDAEVRPGPFWRHALWGVAVTAAGVGLGWAGALFRIGPEEFGLPPAAPGALLPYLLAWTAIGLALAAVLRSVAAKVPVYEPEKVAIGVVLIGTRLSLGWRPEPLEVAGLAAAGLLLVAVWCAVALRGAAVVRRSQEVSRAQGTA
;
A
#
# COMPACT_ATOMS: atom_id res chain seq x y z
N MET A 1 -67.73 18.55 9.86
CA MET A 1 -66.56 18.37 8.98
C MET A 1 -65.31 18.85 9.72
N ASN A 2 -64.68 17.94 10.46
CA ASN A 2 -63.23 17.72 10.52
C ASN A 2 -62.97 16.72 11.64
N ASP A 3 -63.23 15.47 11.31
CA ASP A 3 -62.72 14.30 12.02
C ASP A 3 -61.20 14.26 11.78
N LEU A 4 -60.41 14.45 12.84
CA LEU A 4 -58.99 14.11 12.84
C LEU A 4 -58.83 12.86 13.71
N PRO A 5 -58.34 11.72 13.17
CA PRO A 5 -58.15 10.52 13.96
C PRO A 5 -56.95 10.66 14.90
N GLU A 6 -57.18 10.22 16.13
CA GLU A 6 -56.16 9.98 17.16
C GLU A 6 -55.02 9.13 16.57
N SER A 7 -53.78 9.62 16.66
CA SER A 7 -52.61 8.77 16.40
C SER A 7 -52.37 7.88 17.62
N PRO A 8 -52.42 6.56 17.47
CA PRO A 8 -52.27 5.65 18.60
C PRO A 8 -50.80 5.55 19.01
N VAL A 9 -50.54 5.81 20.29
CA VAL A 9 -49.37 5.29 20.99
C VAL A 9 -49.58 3.77 21.09
N GLY A 10 -48.84 3.01 20.28
CA GLY A 10 -48.75 1.55 20.33
C GLY A 10 -47.32 1.10 20.67
N PRO A 11 -47.13 0.15 21.61
CA PRO A 11 -45.83 -0.22 22.14
C PRO A 11 -45.13 -1.33 21.32
N VAL A 12 -43.79 -1.29 21.34
CA VAL A 12 -42.82 -2.40 21.21
C VAL A 12 -43.23 -3.60 20.33
N GLY A 13 -42.69 -3.62 19.11
CA GLY A 13 -42.46 -4.82 18.33
C GLY A 13 -40.97 -4.98 18.07
N SER A 14 -40.33 -5.88 18.81
CA SER A 14 -38.96 -6.36 18.62
C SER A 14 -38.88 -7.19 17.34
N GLY A 15 -37.87 -6.92 16.51
CA GLY A 15 -37.51 -7.70 15.32
C GLY A 15 -37.12 -6.74 14.19
N ASP A 16 -35.93 -6.76 13.62
CA ASP A 16 -34.92 -7.80 13.56
C ASP A 16 -33.54 -7.14 13.41
N SER A 17 -32.63 -7.60 14.24
CA SER A 17 -31.19 -7.40 14.11
C SER A 17 -30.71 -8.11 12.84
N GLY A 18 -30.53 -7.39 11.73
CA GLY A 18 -30.13 -8.06 10.51
C GLY A 18 -29.84 -7.16 9.33
N ASP A 19 -28.85 -6.28 9.45
CA ASP A 19 -27.92 -5.98 8.34
C ASP A 19 -26.83 -5.03 8.84
N SER A 20 -26.01 -5.52 9.78
CA SER A 20 -24.60 -5.23 9.61
C SER A 20 -24.19 -6.03 8.38
N GLU A 21 -24.39 -5.44 7.21
CA GLU A 21 -23.66 -5.80 6.02
C GLU A 21 -22.18 -5.63 6.39
N ASP A 22 -21.59 -6.67 7.00
CA ASP A 22 -20.32 -7.19 6.57
C ASP A 22 -20.51 -7.49 5.07
N ALA A 23 -20.62 -6.43 4.27
CA ALA A 23 -20.49 -6.47 2.84
C ALA A 23 -19.07 -6.99 2.67
N GLU A 24 -18.96 -8.31 2.58
CA GLU A 24 -17.76 -9.03 2.24
C GLU A 24 -17.33 -8.39 0.92
N VAL A 25 -16.46 -7.38 1.01
CA VAL A 25 -16.03 -6.58 -0.12
C VAL A 25 -15.31 -7.58 -1.00
N ARG A 26 -16.04 -8.09 -1.99
CA ARG A 26 -15.51 -9.07 -2.93
C ARG A 26 -14.22 -8.48 -3.47
N PRO A 27 -13.07 -9.13 -3.23
CA PRO A 27 -11.81 -8.67 -3.80
C PRO A 27 -12.05 -8.49 -5.29
N GLY A 28 -11.76 -7.28 -5.80
CA GLY A 28 -11.90 -7.01 -7.22
C GLY A 28 -11.11 -8.04 -8.04
N PRO A 29 -11.42 -8.21 -9.34
CA PRO A 29 -10.72 -9.18 -10.18
C PRO A 29 -9.20 -9.07 -10.01
N PHE A 30 -8.51 -10.20 -9.77
CA PHE A 30 -7.06 -10.25 -9.52
C PHE A 30 -6.25 -9.47 -10.56
N TRP A 31 -6.75 -9.39 -11.80
CA TRP A 31 -6.15 -8.60 -12.87
C TRP A 31 -6.08 -7.09 -12.58
N ARG A 32 -7.06 -6.50 -11.88
CA ARG A 32 -6.98 -5.08 -11.46
C ARG A 32 -5.84 -4.85 -10.47
N HIS A 33 -5.61 -5.80 -9.57
CA HIS A 33 -4.52 -5.74 -8.60
C HIS A 33 -3.16 -5.91 -9.28
N ALA A 34 -3.06 -6.85 -10.23
CA ALA A 34 -1.88 -7.03 -11.04
C ALA A 34 -1.57 -5.78 -11.88
N LEU A 35 -2.58 -5.22 -12.56
CA LEU A 35 -2.43 -4.02 -13.39
C LEU A 35 -1.99 -2.81 -12.55
N TRP A 36 -2.55 -2.64 -11.35
CA TRP A 36 -2.10 -1.60 -10.42
C TRP A 36 -0.63 -1.79 -10.04
N GLY A 37 -0.23 -3.02 -9.66
CA GLY A 37 1.16 -3.30 -9.30
C GLY A 37 2.14 -3.05 -10.44
N VAL A 38 1.76 -3.43 -11.67
CA VAL A 38 2.53 -3.15 -12.89
C VAL A 38 2.64 -1.64 -13.13
N ALA A 39 1.53 -0.89 -13.04
CA ALA A 39 1.52 0.55 -13.27
C ALA A 39 2.39 1.31 -12.26
N VAL A 40 2.25 0.99 -10.97
CA VAL A 40 3.03 1.60 -9.88
C VAL A 40 4.52 1.30 -10.02
N THR A 41 4.86 0.05 -10.34
CA THR A 41 6.25 -0.36 -10.55
C THR A 41 6.84 0.33 -11.78
N ALA A 42 6.12 0.33 -12.90
CA ALA A 42 6.57 0.97 -14.14
C ALA A 42 6.75 2.48 -13.95
N ALA A 43 5.87 3.14 -13.19
CA ALA A 43 6.02 4.55 -12.84
C ALA A 43 7.29 4.80 -12.02
N GLY A 44 7.52 4.03 -10.94
CA GLY A 44 8.70 4.16 -10.09
C GLY A 44 10.01 3.91 -10.84
N VAL A 45 10.10 2.81 -11.60
CA VAL A 45 11.28 2.47 -12.41
C VAL A 45 11.49 3.49 -13.51
N GLY A 46 10.43 3.89 -14.21
CA GLY A 46 10.50 4.87 -15.30
C GLY A 46 10.96 6.24 -14.82
N LEU A 47 10.40 6.74 -13.71
CA LEU A 47 10.83 8.00 -13.09
C LEU A 47 12.26 7.91 -12.56
N GLY A 48 12.63 6.80 -11.92
CA GLY A 48 14.00 6.60 -11.42
C GLY A 48 15.03 6.54 -12.54
N TRP A 49 14.70 5.88 -13.65
CA TRP A 49 15.52 5.84 -14.86
C TRP A 49 15.60 7.21 -15.55
N ALA A 50 14.47 7.88 -15.77
CA ALA A 50 14.43 9.22 -16.37
C ALA A 50 15.22 10.23 -15.52
N GLY A 51 15.07 10.20 -14.20
CA GLY A 51 15.87 11.00 -13.27
C GLY A 51 17.34 10.63 -13.25
N ALA A 52 17.70 9.41 -13.67
CA ALA A 52 19.09 8.97 -13.83
C ALA A 52 19.75 9.50 -15.10
N LEU A 53 18.97 9.91 -16.11
CA LEU A 53 19.52 10.50 -17.32
C LEU A 53 20.10 11.91 -17.07
N PHE A 54 19.65 12.58 -16.02
CA PHE A 54 20.06 13.94 -15.69
C PHE A 54 20.95 13.96 -14.45
N ARG A 55 21.94 14.86 -14.48
CA ARG A 55 22.70 15.24 -13.29
C ARG A 55 21.80 16.05 -12.36
N ILE A 56 21.78 15.69 -11.08
CA ILE A 56 21.03 16.42 -10.06
C ILE A 56 22.03 16.99 -9.05
N GLY A 57 22.18 18.32 -9.04
CA GLY A 57 23.05 19.03 -8.10
C GLY A 57 24.43 19.40 -8.66
N PRO A 58 25.27 20.06 -7.83
CA PRO A 58 26.57 20.61 -8.23
C PRO A 58 27.56 19.57 -8.77
N GLU A 59 28.60 20.03 -9.47
CA GLU A 59 29.67 19.19 -10.03
C GLU A 59 30.38 18.32 -8.97
N GLU A 60 30.39 18.78 -7.73
CA GLU A 60 31.26 18.29 -6.65
C GLU A 60 30.54 17.30 -5.73
N PHE A 61 29.22 17.44 -5.57
CA PHE A 61 28.40 16.67 -4.62
C PHE A 61 27.03 16.23 -5.20
N GLY A 62 26.76 16.54 -6.46
CA GLY A 62 25.54 16.15 -7.13
C GLY A 62 25.51 14.66 -7.48
N LEU A 63 24.31 14.11 -7.62
CA LEU A 63 24.11 12.76 -8.10
C LEU A 63 24.50 12.70 -9.58
N PRO A 64 25.54 11.95 -9.95
CA PRO A 64 25.98 11.85 -11.33
C PRO A 64 24.89 11.21 -12.20
N PRO A 65 24.83 11.53 -13.49
CA PRO A 65 23.98 10.81 -14.43
C PRO A 65 24.35 9.32 -14.44
N ALA A 66 23.47 8.49 -15.00
CA ALA A 66 23.63 7.04 -15.05
C ALA A 66 25.04 6.69 -15.56
N ALA A 67 25.77 5.89 -14.78
CA ALA A 67 27.12 5.49 -15.14
C ALA A 67 27.07 4.66 -16.45
N PRO A 68 28.04 4.81 -17.37
CA PRO A 68 28.11 4.00 -18.59
C PRO A 68 28.16 2.49 -18.30
N GLY A 69 27.55 1.65 -19.15
CA GLY A 69 27.58 0.18 -19.04
C GLY A 69 26.19 -0.48 -18.96
N ALA A 70 26.12 -1.77 -18.61
CA ALA A 70 24.87 -2.53 -18.61
C ALA A 70 23.85 -2.00 -17.57
N LEU A 71 22.74 -1.40 -18.03
CA LEU A 71 21.67 -0.84 -17.20
C LEU A 71 20.55 -1.86 -16.93
N LEU A 72 20.34 -2.77 -17.88
CA LEU A 72 19.27 -3.76 -17.88
C LEU A 72 19.18 -4.61 -16.60
N PRO A 73 20.30 -5.09 -16.02
CA PRO A 73 20.24 -5.93 -14.80
C PRO A 73 19.61 -5.18 -13.62
N TYR A 74 19.94 -3.90 -13.47
CA TYR A 74 19.43 -3.05 -12.40
C TYR A 74 17.95 -2.69 -12.62
N LEU A 75 17.55 -2.41 -13.86
CA LEU A 75 16.14 -2.17 -14.20
C LEU A 75 15.27 -3.41 -13.93
N LEU A 76 15.76 -4.61 -14.30
CA LEU A 76 15.06 -5.87 -14.03
C LEU A 76 14.96 -6.14 -12.52
N ALA A 77 16.05 -5.93 -11.77
CA ALA A 77 16.05 -6.09 -10.32
C ALA A 77 15.03 -5.17 -9.65
N TRP A 78 15.03 -3.87 -9.97
CA TRP A 78 14.07 -2.91 -9.40
C TRP A 78 12.63 -3.14 -9.84
N THR A 79 12.42 -3.70 -11.04
CA THR A 79 11.09 -4.14 -11.49
C THR A 79 10.60 -5.31 -10.63
N ALA A 80 11.44 -6.31 -10.36
CA ALA A 80 11.08 -7.44 -9.50
C ALA A 80 10.80 -6.99 -8.05
N ILE A 81 11.63 -6.11 -7.50
CA ILE A 81 11.47 -5.54 -6.16
C ILE A 81 10.18 -4.71 -6.09
N GLY A 82 9.91 -3.87 -7.08
CA GLY A 82 8.69 -3.06 -7.14
C GLY A 82 7.43 -3.91 -7.20
N LEU A 83 7.43 -4.98 -8.00
CA LEU A 83 6.31 -5.93 -8.05
C LEU A 83 6.09 -6.63 -6.71
N ALA A 84 7.16 -7.07 -6.05
CA ALA A 84 7.09 -7.70 -4.73
C ALA A 84 6.51 -6.72 -3.68
N LEU A 85 7.01 -5.48 -3.65
CA LEU A 85 6.49 -4.42 -2.77
C LEU A 85 5.02 -4.13 -3.03
N ALA A 86 4.64 -3.98 -4.30
CA ALA A 86 3.26 -3.73 -4.70
C ALA A 86 2.32 -4.88 -4.27
N ALA A 87 2.76 -6.13 -4.43
CA ALA A 87 2.00 -7.30 -4.00
C ALA A 87 1.77 -7.32 -2.47
N VAL A 88 2.81 -7.03 -1.69
CA VAL A 88 2.72 -6.96 -0.22
C VAL A 88 1.78 -5.83 0.21
N LEU A 89 1.99 -4.62 -0.31
CA LEU A 89 1.17 -3.46 0.02
C LEU A 89 -0.29 -3.67 -0.36
N ARG A 90 -0.56 -4.30 -1.51
CA ARG A 90 -1.94 -4.59 -1.94
C ARG A 90 -2.60 -5.65 -1.08
N SER A 91 -1.86 -6.66 -0.63
CA SER A 91 -2.34 -7.69 0.30
C SER A 91 -2.71 -7.12 1.66
N VAL A 92 -2.01 -6.06 2.08
CA VAL A 92 -2.24 -5.39 3.37
C VAL A 92 -3.35 -4.35 3.25
N ALA A 93 -3.40 -3.60 2.15
CA ALA A 93 -4.50 -2.69 1.84
C ALA A 93 -5.86 -3.39 1.73
N ALA A 94 -5.87 -4.70 1.43
CA ALA A 94 -7.10 -5.51 1.46
C ALA A 94 -7.58 -5.84 2.89
N LYS A 95 -6.72 -5.67 3.91
CA LYS A 95 -7.00 -6.01 5.31
C LYS A 95 -7.10 -4.78 6.21
N VAL A 96 -6.42 -3.69 5.86
CA VAL A 96 -6.35 -2.45 6.63
C VAL A 96 -6.35 -1.29 5.63
N PRO A 97 -7.12 -0.21 5.87
CA PRO A 97 -6.99 1.01 5.08
C PRO A 97 -5.60 1.63 5.32
N VAL A 98 -4.63 1.30 4.46
CA VAL A 98 -3.30 1.92 4.44
C VAL A 98 -3.43 3.26 3.71
N TYR A 99 -2.97 4.33 4.34
CA TYR A 99 -2.96 5.65 3.70
C TYR A 99 -1.85 5.71 2.64
N GLU A 100 -2.23 5.94 1.38
CA GLU A 100 -1.34 6.17 0.23
C GLU A 100 -0.20 5.13 -0.01
N PRO A 101 -0.50 3.82 -0.08
CA PRO A 101 0.51 2.77 -0.31
C PRO A 101 1.26 2.95 -1.64
N GLU A 102 0.62 3.59 -2.61
CA GLU A 102 1.20 3.88 -3.92
C GLU A 102 2.42 4.80 -3.83
N LYS A 103 2.35 5.90 -3.07
CA LYS A 103 3.44 6.86 -2.98
C LYS A 103 4.69 6.26 -2.34
N VAL A 104 4.50 5.38 -1.35
CA VAL A 104 5.62 4.66 -0.70
C VAL A 104 6.28 3.72 -1.70
N ALA A 105 5.50 2.91 -2.43
CA ALA A 105 6.04 2.01 -3.45
C ALA A 105 6.80 2.77 -4.54
N ILE A 106 6.19 3.83 -5.09
CA ILE A 106 6.82 4.67 -6.12
C ILE A 106 8.11 5.29 -5.58
N GLY A 107 8.08 5.88 -4.38
CA GLY A 107 9.23 6.53 -3.77
C GLY A 107 10.42 5.57 -3.57
N VAL A 108 10.17 4.38 -3.03
CA VAL A 108 11.21 3.37 -2.79
C VAL A 108 11.82 2.89 -4.11
N VAL A 109 10.98 2.53 -5.09
CA VAL A 109 11.44 2.02 -6.38
C VAL A 109 12.18 3.11 -7.16
N LEU A 110 11.69 4.35 -7.13
CA LEU A 110 12.32 5.50 -7.79
C LEU A 110 13.71 5.77 -7.22
N ILE A 111 13.82 5.94 -5.89
CA ILE A 111 15.09 6.24 -5.22
C ILE A 111 16.07 5.10 -5.44
N GLY A 112 15.61 3.87 -5.27
CA GLY A 112 16.40 2.67 -5.47
C GLY A 112 16.95 2.54 -6.89
N THR A 113 16.09 2.71 -7.89
CA THR A 113 16.46 2.69 -9.32
C THR A 113 17.47 3.80 -9.60
N ARG A 114 17.22 5.04 -9.14
CA ARG A 114 18.09 6.18 -9.39
C ARG A 114 19.49 5.99 -8.80
N LEU A 115 19.56 5.53 -7.56
CA LEU A 115 20.83 5.28 -6.86
C LEU A 115 21.59 4.13 -7.51
N SER A 116 20.91 3.04 -7.85
CA SER A 116 21.56 1.86 -8.44
C SER A 116 22.14 2.13 -9.82
N LEU A 117 21.49 2.98 -10.62
CA LEU A 117 22.01 3.40 -11.92
C LEU A 117 23.18 4.40 -11.82
N GLY A 118 23.27 5.15 -10.72
CA GLY A 118 24.38 6.07 -10.46
C GLY A 118 25.60 5.39 -9.84
N TRP A 119 25.38 4.51 -8.86
CA TRP A 119 26.45 3.94 -8.01
C TRP A 119 26.85 2.50 -8.39
N ARG A 120 26.01 1.78 -9.14
CA ARG A 120 26.22 0.37 -9.56
C ARG A 120 26.63 -0.55 -8.40
N PRO A 121 25.77 -0.69 -7.38
CA PRO A 121 26.02 -1.63 -6.29
C PRO A 121 26.22 -3.06 -6.81
N GLU A 122 26.99 -3.85 -6.08
CA GLU A 122 27.16 -5.27 -6.38
C GLU A 122 25.82 -6.03 -6.24
N PRO A 123 25.64 -7.18 -6.92
CA PRO A 123 24.38 -7.93 -6.87
C PRO A 123 23.93 -8.27 -5.45
N LEU A 124 24.89 -8.57 -4.57
CA LEU A 124 24.64 -8.84 -3.15
C LEU A 124 24.15 -7.60 -2.39
N GLU A 125 24.65 -6.43 -2.71
CA GLU A 125 24.22 -5.16 -2.11
C GLU A 125 22.81 -4.79 -2.57
N VAL A 126 22.50 -5.01 -3.86
CA VAL A 126 21.13 -4.86 -4.39
C VAL A 126 20.18 -5.83 -3.69
N ALA A 127 20.59 -7.09 -3.50
CA ALA A 127 19.81 -8.07 -2.76
C ALA A 127 19.63 -7.68 -1.29
N GLY A 128 20.66 -7.12 -0.66
CA GLY A 128 20.60 -6.59 0.71
C GLY A 128 19.62 -5.42 0.84
N LEU A 129 19.67 -4.47 -0.08
CA LEU A 129 18.73 -3.34 -0.15
C LEU A 129 17.29 -3.81 -0.41
N ALA A 130 17.12 -4.79 -1.29
CA ALA A 130 15.82 -5.42 -1.54
C ALA A 130 15.28 -6.09 -0.28
N ALA A 131 16.10 -6.89 0.41
CA ALA A 131 15.72 -7.57 1.63
C ALA A 131 15.38 -6.58 2.76
N ALA A 132 16.20 -5.54 2.94
CA ALA A 132 15.95 -4.49 3.92
C ALA A 132 14.65 -3.73 3.63
N GLY A 133 14.40 -3.37 2.36
CA GLY A 133 13.17 -2.70 1.93
C GLY A 133 11.94 -3.59 2.15
N LEU A 134 12.02 -4.88 1.78
CA LEU A 134 10.95 -5.84 2.02
C LEU A 134 10.69 -6.06 3.51
N LEU A 135 11.74 -6.16 4.34
CA LEU A 135 11.63 -6.28 5.79
C LEU A 135 10.97 -5.04 6.41
N LEU A 136 11.39 -3.84 6.01
CA LEU A 136 10.80 -2.60 6.50
C LEU A 136 9.31 -2.53 6.18
N VAL A 137 8.92 -2.89 4.94
CA VAL A 137 7.52 -2.96 4.54
C VAL A 137 6.78 -4.05 5.30
N ALA A 138 7.36 -5.23 5.48
CA ALA A 138 6.75 -6.32 6.25
C ALA A 138 6.51 -5.90 7.72
N VAL A 139 7.47 -5.23 8.35
CA VAL A 139 7.36 -4.70 9.71
C VAL A 139 6.27 -3.63 9.78
N TRP A 140 6.26 -2.67 8.85
CA TRP A 140 5.23 -1.64 8.78
C TRP A 140 3.82 -2.25 8.62
N CYS A 141 3.69 -3.24 7.75
CA CYS A 141 2.45 -3.96 7.54
C CYS A 141 2.01 -4.74 8.77
N ALA A 142 2.93 -5.37 9.49
CA ALA A 142 2.65 -6.06 10.75
C ALA A 142 2.17 -5.08 11.83
N VAL A 143 2.78 -3.91 11.94
CA VAL A 143 2.35 -2.85 12.86
C VAL A 143 0.95 -2.35 12.51
N ALA A 144 0.67 -2.10 11.24
CA ALA A 144 -0.66 -1.67 10.77
C ALA A 144 -1.74 -2.71 11.06
N LEU A 145 -1.47 -4.00 10.80
CA LEU A 145 -2.39 -5.11 11.10
C LEU A 145 -2.65 -5.24 12.61
N ARG A 146 -1.60 -5.08 13.43
CA ARG A 146 -1.74 -5.15 14.89
C ARG A 146 -2.58 -3.99 15.42
N GLY A 147 -2.40 -2.78 14.89
CA GLY A 147 -3.21 -1.60 15.23
C GLY A 147 -4.69 -1.81 14.90
N ALA A 148 -5.00 -2.27 13.69
CA ALA A 148 -6.38 -2.56 13.28
C ALA A 148 -7.05 -3.63 14.15
N ALA A 149 -6.32 -4.70 14.51
CA ALA A 149 -6.84 -5.76 15.38
C ALA A 149 -7.15 -5.26 16.81
N VAL A 150 -6.32 -4.35 17.35
CA VAL A 150 -6.56 -3.75 18.67
C VAL A 150 -7.81 -2.86 18.64
N VAL A 151 -7.97 -2.02 17.61
CA VAL A 151 -9.15 -1.15 17.48
C VAL A 151 -10.44 -1.96 17.38
N ARG A 152 -10.44 -3.03 16.56
CA ARG A 152 -11.61 -3.91 16.40
C ARG A 152 -12.01 -4.57 17.73
N ARG A 153 -11.02 -5.08 18.48
CA ARG A 153 -11.24 -5.66 19.81
C ARG A 153 -11.81 -4.64 20.80
N SER A 154 -11.33 -3.40 20.78
CA SER A 154 -11.88 -2.33 21.63
C SER A 154 -13.33 -2.00 21.29
N GLN A 155 -13.69 -1.96 19.99
CA GLN A 155 -15.07 -1.74 19.56
C GLN A 155 -16.01 -2.89 19.95
N GLU A 156 -15.57 -4.14 19.85
CA GLU A 156 -16.33 -5.32 20.28
C GLU A 156 -16.63 -5.29 21.79
N VAL A 157 -15.63 -4.93 22.61
CA VAL A 157 -15.80 -4.79 24.06
C VAL A 157 -16.76 -3.64 24.41
N SER A 158 -16.63 -2.47 23.76
CA SER A 158 -17.56 -1.35 23.97
C SER A 158 -18.99 -1.66 23.54
N ARG A 159 -19.20 -2.42 22.44
CA ARG A 159 -20.54 -2.90 22.05
C ARG A 159 -21.13 -3.83 23.11
N ALA A 160 -20.35 -4.79 23.60
CA ALA A 160 -20.81 -5.73 24.63
C ALA A 160 -21.17 -5.03 25.95
N GLN A 161 -20.47 -3.94 26.30
CA GLN A 161 -20.79 -3.11 27.47
C GLN A 161 -21.97 -2.16 27.26
N GLY A 162 -22.23 -1.69 26.04
CA GLY A 162 -23.37 -0.82 25.74
C GLY A 162 -24.72 -1.54 25.67
N THR A 163 -24.70 -2.88 25.63
CA THR A 163 -25.88 -3.76 25.60
C THR A 163 -26.23 -4.38 26.96
N ALA A 164 -25.52 -4.02 28.03
CA ALA A 164 -25.75 -4.47 29.41
C ALA A 164 -26.31 -3.33 30.26
#